data_AF-A0A521ZNK7-F1
#
_entry.id   AF-A0A521ZNK7-F1
#
_cell.length_a   1.000
_cell.length_b   1.000
_cell.length_c   1.000
_cell.angle_alpha   90.00
_cell.angle_beta   90.00
_cell.angle_gamma   90.00
#
_symmetry.space_group_name_H-M   'P 1'
#
loop_
_entity.id
_entity.type
_entity.pdbx_description
1 polymer ?
#
loop_
_entity_poly.entity_id
_entity_poly.type
_entity_poly.pdbx_seq_one_letter_code
_entity_poly.pdbx_strand_id
1 'polypeptide(L)'
;MACLGSAAHLLTAATAIPFGPIRFTEEIGPKFFDQLGWPMPLLWILAVLNSRGVARMILRPWRKLRVYGFWLIGLTVVLTVAFDVALEPYAAHSRHYWIWLPTRLPLTWHTAPVSNFPAWALTAGLILAFASPSLINKDQRPRKSKPDAHPLILWLLAVLFLSANSAQAGFLSAAAFGIAAAVIAAAFAIRGARW
;
A
#
# COMPACT_ATOMS: atom_id res chain seq x y z
N MET A 1 7.31 4.80 10.08
CA MET A 1 6.74 4.14 8.89
C MET A 1 7.66 4.34 7.69
N ALA A 2 7.90 5.59 7.28
CA ALA A 2 8.78 5.94 6.16
C ALA A 2 10.17 5.29 6.23
N CYS A 3 10.88 5.41 7.36
CA CYS A 3 12.25 4.88 7.48
C CYS A 3 12.35 3.36 7.27
N LEU A 4 11.39 2.57 7.78
CA LEU A 4 11.40 1.11 7.62
C LEU A 4 11.11 0.70 6.17
N GLY A 5 10.13 1.34 5.53
CA GLY A 5 9.81 1.08 4.11
C GLY A 5 10.94 1.49 3.17
N SER A 6 11.55 2.65 3.42
CA SER A 6 12.73 3.14 2.70
C SER A 6 13.96 2.26 2.93
N ALA A 7 14.20 1.79 4.15
CA ALA A 7 15.30 0.87 4.45
C ALA A 7 15.12 -0.48 3.72
N ALA A 8 13.89 -1.02 3.66
CA ALA A 8 13.62 -2.24 2.90
C ALA A 8 13.89 -2.04 1.40
N HIS A 9 13.51 -0.88 0.83
CA HIS A 9 13.77 -0.56 -0.56
C HIS A 9 15.26 -0.30 -0.85
N LEU A 10 16.00 0.32 0.07
CA LEU A 10 17.46 0.45 -0.03
C LEU A 10 18.14 -0.93 0.02
N LEU A 11 17.70 -1.81 0.92
CA LEU A 11 18.19 -3.18 0.99
C LEU A 11 17.94 -3.91 -0.32
N THR A 12 16.78 -3.68 -0.95
CA THR A 12 16.45 -4.27 -2.25
C THR A 12 17.30 -3.70 -3.38
N ALA A 13 17.52 -2.38 -3.40
CA ALA A 13 18.41 -1.77 -4.39
C ALA A 13 19.85 -2.34 -4.29
N ALA A 14 20.30 -2.68 -3.08
CA ALA A 14 21.62 -3.26 -2.83
C ALA A 14 21.70 -4.78 -3.06
N THR A 15 20.64 -5.54 -2.74
CA THR A 15 20.70 -7.02 -2.62
C THR A 15 19.67 -7.77 -3.47
N ALA A 16 18.77 -7.05 -4.16
CA ALA A 16 17.58 -7.59 -4.81
C ALA A 16 16.56 -8.27 -3.88
N ILE A 17 16.73 -8.19 -2.56
CA ILE A 17 15.86 -8.78 -1.53
C ILE A 17 15.35 -7.65 -0.62
N PRO A 18 14.06 -7.64 -0.19
CA PRO A 18 13.04 -8.67 -0.39
C PRO A 18 12.14 -8.52 -1.62
N PHE A 19 12.08 -7.35 -2.27
CA PHE A 19 11.07 -7.11 -3.32
C PHE A 19 11.41 -7.78 -4.66
N GLY A 20 12.70 -7.93 -4.96
CA GLY A 20 13.20 -8.35 -6.26
C GLY A 20 14.19 -7.32 -6.82
N PRO A 21 14.96 -7.65 -7.85
CA PRO A 21 15.93 -6.74 -8.43
C PRO A 21 15.18 -5.58 -9.15
N ILE A 22 15.30 -4.38 -8.59
CA ILE A 22 14.65 -3.15 -9.05
C ILE A 22 15.71 -2.10 -9.37
N ARG A 23 15.49 -1.31 -10.42
CA ARG A 23 16.34 -0.17 -10.76
C ARG A 23 15.49 1.09 -10.89
N PHE A 24 15.80 2.10 -10.09
CA PHE A 24 15.16 3.41 -10.18
C PHE A 24 15.73 4.23 -11.33
N THR A 25 14.85 4.79 -12.15
CA THR A 25 15.23 5.62 -13.30
C THR A 25 15.37 7.08 -12.89
N GLU A 26 15.81 7.95 -13.80
CA GLU A 26 15.84 9.40 -13.55
C GLU A 26 14.43 10.03 -13.52
N GLU A 27 13.41 9.35 -14.06
CA GLU A 27 12.03 9.87 -14.09
C GLU A 27 11.38 9.95 -12.69
N ILE A 28 11.88 9.17 -11.73
CA ILE A 28 11.42 9.23 -10.34
C ILE A 28 11.86 10.53 -9.61
N GLY A 29 12.77 11.28 -10.22
CA GLY A 29 13.39 12.47 -9.64
C GLY A 29 14.59 12.16 -8.73
N PRO A 30 14.95 13.08 -7.82
CA PRO A 30 16.13 12.94 -6.95
C PRO A 30 16.19 11.62 -6.19
N LYS A 31 17.38 11.04 -6.08
CA LYS A 31 17.58 9.77 -5.39
C LYS A 31 18.36 9.98 -4.10
N PHE A 32 17.92 9.35 -3.01
CA PHE A 32 18.72 9.20 -1.81
C PHE A 32 19.78 8.13 -2.06
N PHE A 33 21.05 8.47 -1.80
CA PHE A 33 22.20 7.59 -1.98
C PHE A 33 22.32 6.99 -3.40
N ASP A 34 21.83 7.71 -4.42
CA ASP A 34 21.73 7.26 -5.82
C ASP A 34 20.96 5.95 -6.05
N GLN A 35 20.29 5.44 -5.01
CA GLN A 35 19.69 4.10 -5.00
C GLN A 35 18.20 4.09 -4.67
N LEU A 36 17.70 5.10 -3.96
CA LEU A 36 16.28 5.15 -3.55
C LEU A 36 15.62 6.41 -4.07
N GLY A 37 14.60 6.28 -4.92
CA GLY A 37 13.82 7.44 -5.33
C GLY A 37 13.20 8.17 -4.13
N TRP A 38 13.35 9.49 -4.06
CA TRP A 38 12.83 10.30 -2.96
C TRP A 38 11.32 10.14 -2.67
N PRO A 39 10.43 9.79 -3.63
CA PRO A 39 9.01 9.62 -3.33
C PRO A 39 8.72 8.34 -2.53
N MET A 40 9.64 7.37 -2.49
CA MET A 40 9.41 6.08 -1.83
C MET A 40 9.00 6.17 -0.36
N PRO A 41 9.70 6.93 0.51
CA PRO A 41 9.24 7.14 1.87
C PRO A 41 7.80 7.70 1.97
N LEU A 42 7.44 8.62 1.08
CA LEU A 42 6.10 9.22 1.04
C LEU A 42 5.06 8.22 0.54
N LEU A 43 5.41 7.38 -0.43
CA LEU A 43 4.57 6.31 -0.93
C LEU A 43 4.17 5.35 0.18
N TRP A 44 5.12 4.95 1.04
CA TRP A 44 4.83 4.10 2.21
C TRP A 44 3.89 4.76 3.20
N ILE A 45 4.06 6.07 3.45
CA ILE A 45 3.15 6.84 4.31
C ILE A 45 1.75 6.82 3.70
N LEU A 46 1.62 7.17 2.41
CA LEU A 46 0.34 7.21 1.72
C LEU A 46 -0.33 5.83 1.70
N ALA A 47 0.40 4.78 1.33
CA ALA A 47 -0.15 3.44 1.23
C ALA A 47 -0.59 2.89 2.60
N VAL A 48 0.29 2.93 3.61
CA VAL A 48 0.01 2.32 4.92
C VAL A 48 -0.97 3.14 5.75
N LEU A 49 -0.82 4.48 5.81
CA LEU A 49 -1.72 5.31 6.63
C LEU A 49 -3.14 5.34 6.08
N ASN A 50 -3.29 5.49 4.75
CA ASN A 50 -4.63 5.50 4.16
C ASN A 50 -5.28 4.12 4.26
N SER A 51 -4.54 3.04 3.98
CA SER A 51 -5.02 1.66 4.19
C SER A 51 -5.46 1.42 5.64
N ARG A 52 -4.71 1.92 6.62
CA ARG A 52 -5.08 1.79 8.04
C ARG A 52 -6.36 2.56 8.36
N GLY A 53 -6.52 3.76 7.80
CA GLY A 53 -7.72 4.56 7.94
C GLY A 53 -8.96 3.86 7.40
N VAL A 54 -8.87 3.31 6.19
CA VAL A 54 -9.90 2.49 5.55
C VAL A 54 -10.21 1.25 6.41
N ALA A 55 -9.19 0.52 6.86
CA ALA A 55 -9.36 -0.66 7.69
C ALA A 55 -10.08 -0.34 9.02
N ARG A 56 -9.79 0.81 9.65
CA ARG A 56 -10.51 1.26 10.86
C ARG A 56 -11.98 1.59 10.61
N MET A 57 -12.33 2.08 9.42
CA MET A 57 -13.72 2.34 9.04
C MET A 57 -14.47 1.03 8.80
N ILE A 58 -13.86 0.12 8.04
CA ILE A 58 -14.42 -1.22 7.78
C ILE A 58 -14.64 -1.95 9.10
N LEU A 59 -13.62 -1.98 9.97
CA LEU A 59 -13.66 -2.74 11.22
C LEU A 59 -14.34 -2.02 12.38
N ARG A 60 -14.97 -0.85 12.14
CA ARG A 60 -15.64 -0.07 13.19
C ARG A 60 -16.68 -0.88 13.99
N PRO A 61 -17.54 -1.72 13.38
CA PRO A 61 -18.50 -2.54 14.13
C PRO A 61 -17.85 -3.52 15.12
N TRP A 62 -16.63 -3.98 14.82
CA TRP A 62 -15.93 -5.02 15.57
C TRP A 62 -14.90 -4.49 16.57
N ARG A 63 -14.91 -3.19 16.88
CA ARG A 63 -13.96 -2.56 17.82
C ARG A 63 -13.95 -3.15 19.23
N LYS A 64 -15.04 -3.79 19.65
CA LYS A 64 -15.16 -4.41 20.98
C LYS A 64 -14.49 -5.78 21.08
N LEU A 65 -14.09 -6.39 19.96
CA LEU A 65 -13.44 -7.70 19.96
C LEU A 65 -12.01 -7.60 20.50
N ARG A 66 -11.62 -8.53 21.38
CA ARG A 66 -10.25 -8.62 21.94
C ARG A 66 -9.18 -8.77 20.85
N VAL A 67 -9.54 -9.37 19.72
CA VAL A 67 -8.69 -9.59 18.54
C VAL A 67 -8.70 -8.43 17.53
N TYR A 68 -9.38 -7.31 17.83
CA TYR A 68 -9.50 -6.17 16.91
C TYR A 68 -8.16 -5.64 16.39
N GLY A 69 -7.14 -5.59 17.24
CA GLY A 69 -5.80 -5.13 16.85
C GLY A 69 -5.19 -5.98 15.73
N PHE A 70 -5.30 -7.30 15.82
CA PHE A 70 -4.80 -8.21 14.79
C PHE A 70 -5.59 -8.11 13.49
N TRP A 71 -6.92 -8.03 13.56
CA TRP A 71 -7.76 -7.78 12.37
C TRP A 71 -7.42 -6.46 11.69
N LEU A 72 -7.17 -5.41 12.47
CA LEU A 72 -6.80 -4.10 11.93
C LEU A 72 -5.45 -4.18 11.21
N ILE A 73 -4.45 -4.84 11.79
CA ILE A 73 -3.15 -5.04 11.16
C ILE A 73 -3.32 -5.84 9.87
N GLY A 74 -3.97 -7.00 9.93
CA GLY A 74 -4.16 -7.87 8.77
C GLY A 74 -4.88 -7.18 7.61
N LEU A 75 -6.00 -6.50 7.89
CA LEU A 75 -6.74 -5.79 6.85
C LEU A 75 -5.95 -4.60 6.29
N THR A 76 -5.18 -3.89 7.12
CA THR A 76 -4.30 -2.81 6.64
C THR A 76 -3.23 -3.35 5.70
N VAL A 77 -2.62 -4.49 6.01
CA VAL A 77 -1.62 -5.15 5.16
C VAL A 77 -2.25 -5.53 3.82
N VAL A 78 -3.41 -6.18 3.82
CA VAL A 78 -4.12 -6.57 2.59
C VAL A 78 -4.44 -5.35 1.71
N LEU A 79 -4.95 -4.27 2.30
CA LEU A 79 -5.24 -3.04 1.55
C LEU A 79 -3.98 -2.33 1.04
N THR A 80 -2.87 -2.42 1.77
CA THR A 80 -1.58 -1.86 1.35
C THR A 80 -1.03 -2.65 0.16
N VAL A 81 -1.13 -3.98 0.18
CA VAL A 81 -0.74 -4.81 -0.96
C VAL A 81 -1.67 -4.58 -2.15
N ALA A 82 -2.98 -4.45 -1.94
CA ALA A 82 -3.90 -4.13 -3.04
C ALA A 82 -3.59 -2.77 -3.69
N PHE A 83 -3.17 -1.78 -2.88
CA PHE A 83 -2.66 -0.51 -3.39
C PHE A 83 -1.41 -0.70 -4.25
N ASP A 84 -0.44 -1.51 -3.79
CA ASP A 84 0.78 -1.82 -4.52
C ASP A 84 0.52 -2.56 -5.86
N VAL A 85 -0.37 -3.56 -5.86
CA VAL A 85 -0.79 -4.26 -7.09
C VAL A 85 -1.36 -3.30 -8.15
N ALA A 86 -2.11 -2.27 -7.72
CA ALA A 86 -2.65 -1.24 -8.61
C ALA A 86 -1.58 -0.21 -9.04
N LEU A 87 -0.55 0.01 -8.24
CA LEU A 87 0.53 0.95 -8.49
C LEU A 87 1.51 0.45 -9.54
N GLU A 88 1.87 -0.83 -9.50
CA GLU A 88 2.96 -1.40 -10.31
C GLU A 88 2.87 -1.08 -11.81
N PRO A 89 1.74 -1.27 -12.51
CA PRO A 89 1.65 -0.96 -13.95
C PRO A 89 1.81 0.52 -14.24
N TYR A 90 1.31 1.40 -13.36
CA TYR A 90 1.48 2.83 -13.52
C TYR A 90 2.94 3.25 -13.37
N ALA A 91 3.60 2.77 -12.31
CA ALA A 91 4.94 3.19 -11.98
C ALA A 91 6.01 2.56 -12.89
N ALA A 92 5.89 1.27 -13.22
CA ALA A 92 6.87 0.57 -14.05
C ALA A 92 6.69 0.84 -15.55
N HIS A 93 5.45 0.95 -16.03
CA HIS A 93 5.15 1.11 -17.46
C HIS A 93 4.76 2.53 -17.86
N SER A 94 3.78 3.16 -17.18
CA SER A 94 3.27 4.46 -17.66
C SER A 94 4.24 5.63 -17.40
N ARG A 95 5.01 5.53 -16.32
CA ARG A 95 5.92 6.59 -15.86
C ARG A 95 7.38 6.15 -15.73
N HIS A 96 7.67 4.89 -16.06
CA HIS A 96 9.01 4.30 -15.98
C HIS A 96 9.82 4.68 -14.73
N TYR A 97 9.19 4.87 -13.57
CA TYR A 97 9.86 5.31 -12.35
C TYR A 97 10.86 4.27 -11.87
N TRP A 98 10.55 3.00 -12.10
CA TRP A 98 11.46 1.90 -11.88
C TRP A 98 11.30 0.83 -12.95
N ILE A 99 12.36 0.06 -13.12
CA ILE A 99 12.41 -1.08 -14.02
C ILE A 99 12.72 -2.32 -13.17
N TRP A 100 11.91 -3.34 -13.35
CA TRP A 100 12.13 -4.65 -12.75
C TRP A 100 13.09 -5.46 -13.61
N LEU A 101 14.13 -6.00 -13.00
CA LEU A 101 15.10 -6.87 -13.66
C LEU A 101 14.62 -8.33 -13.60
N PRO A 102 15.07 -9.20 -14.53
CA PRO A 102 14.69 -10.60 -14.53
C PRO A 102 15.01 -11.29 -13.21
N THR A 103 14.07 -12.10 -12.71
CA THR A 103 14.25 -12.90 -11.51
C THR A 103 14.27 -14.39 -11.85
N ARG A 104 14.71 -15.22 -10.89
CA ARG A 104 14.67 -16.69 -11.05
C ARG A 104 13.24 -17.23 -11.14
N LEU A 105 12.25 -16.49 -10.63
CA LEU A 105 10.83 -16.85 -10.73
C LEU A 105 10.21 -16.12 -11.94
N PRO A 106 9.71 -16.84 -12.96
CA PRO A 106 9.18 -16.21 -14.16
C PRO A 106 7.79 -15.59 -13.98
N LEU A 107 7.16 -15.74 -12.80
CA LEU A 107 5.87 -15.12 -12.52
C LEU A 107 6.04 -13.61 -12.28
N THR A 108 5.40 -12.83 -13.14
CA THR A 108 5.36 -11.37 -13.04
C THR A 108 3.93 -10.85 -13.16
N TRP A 109 3.64 -9.75 -12.47
CA TRP A 109 2.44 -8.95 -12.60
C TRP A 109 2.80 -7.65 -13.30
N HIS A 110 2.52 -7.54 -14.60
CA HIS A 110 2.84 -6.36 -15.41
C HIS A 110 4.29 -5.88 -15.23
N THR A 111 5.26 -6.81 -15.27
CA THR A 111 6.71 -6.70 -15.00
C THR A 111 7.14 -6.81 -13.54
N ALA A 112 6.27 -6.51 -12.57
CA ALA A 112 6.63 -6.64 -11.17
C ALA A 112 6.78 -8.13 -10.79
N PRO A 113 7.88 -8.55 -10.17
CA PRO A 113 8.03 -9.92 -9.72
C PRO A 113 7.03 -10.21 -8.61
N VAL A 114 6.43 -11.40 -8.60
CA VAL A 114 5.44 -11.76 -7.57
C VAL A 114 6.00 -11.76 -6.15
N SER A 115 7.33 -11.76 -5.97
CA SER A 115 8.01 -11.55 -4.69
C SER A 115 7.79 -10.15 -4.10
N ASN A 116 7.47 -9.16 -4.93
CA ASN A 116 7.22 -7.79 -4.49
C ASN A 116 6.05 -7.73 -3.51
N PHE A 117 4.92 -8.37 -3.83
CA PHE A 117 3.70 -8.33 -3.02
C PHE A 117 3.84 -8.94 -1.61
N PRO A 118 4.41 -10.15 -1.40
CA PRO A 118 4.66 -10.66 -0.05
C PRO A 118 5.74 -9.85 0.68
N ALA A 119 6.71 -9.26 -0.03
CA ALA A 119 7.67 -8.34 0.58
C ALA A 119 7.00 -7.04 1.05
N TRP A 120 6.05 -6.50 0.28
CA TRP A 120 5.19 -5.39 0.70
C TRP A 120 4.34 -5.78 1.90
N ALA A 121 3.77 -6.98 1.90
CA ALA A 121 2.98 -7.49 3.00
C ALA A 121 3.79 -7.59 4.30
N LEU A 122 5.00 -8.18 4.21
CA LEU A 122 5.93 -8.33 5.32
C LEU A 122 6.37 -6.95 5.84
N THR A 123 6.78 -6.06 4.95
CA THR A 123 7.26 -4.71 5.32
C THR A 123 6.14 -3.89 5.96
N ALA A 124 4.93 -3.91 5.40
CA ALA A 124 3.76 -3.28 6.00
C ALA A 124 3.42 -3.89 7.36
N GLY A 125 3.48 -5.21 7.49
CA GLY A 125 3.27 -5.94 8.74
C GLY A 125 4.27 -5.52 9.81
N LEU A 126 5.57 -5.44 9.48
CA LEU A 126 6.61 -4.97 10.40
C LEU A 126 6.42 -3.51 10.77
N ILE A 127 6.16 -2.64 9.78
CA ILE A 127 5.84 -1.21 10.03
C ILE A 127 4.70 -1.10 11.03
N LEU A 128 3.63 -1.86 10.83
CA LEU A 128 2.47 -1.85 11.72
C LEU A 128 2.79 -2.50 13.07
N ALA A 129 3.57 -3.57 13.14
CA ALA A 129 3.93 -4.20 14.41
C ALA A 129 4.74 -3.25 15.30
N PHE A 130 5.67 -2.48 14.73
CA PHE A 130 6.49 -1.52 15.47
C PHE A 130 5.82 -0.16 15.68
N ALA A 131 4.98 0.29 14.75
CA ALA A 131 4.28 1.57 14.87
C ALA A 131 2.94 1.47 15.61
N SER A 132 2.30 0.31 15.67
CA SER A 132 0.99 0.15 16.33
C SER A 132 1.05 0.40 17.84
N PRO A 133 2.09 0.01 18.60
CA PRO A 133 2.16 0.34 20.03
C PRO A 133 2.10 1.84 20.31
N SER A 134 2.76 2.67 19.48
CA SER A 134 2.71 4.14 19.63
C SER A 134 1.44 4.77 19.03
N LEU A 135 0.77 4.09 18.10
CA LEU A 135 -0.46 4.55 17.44
C LEU A 135 -1.76 4.01 18.05
N ILE A 136 -1.67 3.09 19.01
CA ILE A 136 -2.79 2.60 19.83
C ILE A 136 -2.66 3.32 21.17
N ASN A 137 -3.08 4.59 21.18
CA ASN A 137 -3.17 5.34 22.42
C ASN A 137 -4.37 4.79 23.20
N LYS A 138 -4.13 3.90 24.17
CA LYS A 138 -5.19 3.25 24.98
C LYS A 138 -6.00 4.25 25.80
N ASP A 139 -5.46 5.44 26.04
CA ASP A 139 -6.11 6.54 26.77
C ASP A 139 -7.21 7.23 25.96
N GLN A 140 -7.22 7.05 24.63
CA GLN A 140 -8.35 7.45 23.79
C GLN A 140 -9.41 6.35 23.76
N ARG A 141 -10.08 6.12 24.90
CA ARG A 141 -11.42 5.52 24.87
C ARG A 141 -12.26 6.36 23.92
N PRO A 142 -12.91 5.79 22.89
CA PRO A 142 -13.58 6.59 21.88
C PRO A 142 -14.81 7.27 22.50
N ARG A 143 -14.64 8.52 22.93
CA ARG A 143 -15.67 9.55 22.86
C ARG A 143 -16.26 9.46 21.45
N LYS A 144 -17.58 9.49 21.28
CA LYS A 144 -18.33 9.36 20.00
C LYS A 144 -17.71 10.19 18.86
N SER A 145 -16.62 9.73 18.28
CA SER A 145 -15.89 10.43 17.23
C SER A 145 -16.51 10.04 15.91
N LYS A 146 -16.87 11.03 15.11
CA LYS A 146 -17.41 10.84 13.76
C LYS A 146 -16.41 9.99 12.95
N PRO A 147 -16.89 9.09 12.09
CA PRO A 147 -16.01 8.36 11.19
C PRO A 147 -15.26 9.36 10.30
N ASP A 148 -13.93 9.33 10.36
CA ASP A 148 -13.08 10.14 9.50
C ASP A 148 -12.99 9.47 8.13
N ALA A 149 -13.68 10.05 7.15
CA ALA A 149 -13.72 9.56 5.78
C ALA A 149 -12.52 10.01 4.95
N HIS A 150 -11.68 10.92 5.46
CA HIS A 150 -10.56 11.48 4.71
C HIS A 150 -9.58 10.41 4.18
N PRO A 151 -9.15 9.40 4.99
CA PRO A 151 -8.28 8.34 4.49
C PRO A 151 -8.92 7.48 3.41
N LEU A 152 -10.24 7.27 3.47
CA LEU A 152 -10.97 6.53 2.45
C LEU A 152 -11.02 7.29 1.13
N ILE A 153 -11.29 8.59 1.19
CA ILE A 153 -11.31 9.45 -0.01
C ILE A 153 -9.95 9.44 -0.68
N LEU A 154 -8.86 9.66 0.09
CA LEU A 154 -7.50 9.64 -0.44
C LEU A 154 -7.13 8.27 -1.03
N TRP A 155 -7.47 7.18 -0.35
CA TRP A 155 -7.20 5.83 -0.84
C TRP A 155 -7.96 5.54 -2.15
N LEU A 156 -9.25 5.87 -2.21
CA LEU A 156 -10.07 5.69 -3.41
C LEU A 156 -9.57 6.54 -4.57
N LEU A 157 -9.29 7.83 -4.34
CA LEU A 157 -8.77 8.71 -5.38
C LEU A 157 -7.44 8.20 -5.92
N ALA A 158 -6.55 7.73 -5.06
CA ALA A 158 -5.27 7.18 -5.48
C ALA A 158 -5.45 5.90 -6.31
N VAL A 159 -6.22 4.92 -5.83
CA VAL A 159 -6.45 3.65 -6.56
C VAL A 159 -7.18 3.90 -7.88
N LEU A 160 -8.18 4.80 -7.92
CA LEU A 160 -8.88 5.15 -9.16
C LEU A 160 -7.98 5.89 -10.14
N PHE A 161 -7.13 6.80 -9.66
CA PHE A 161 -6.12 7.46 -10.50
C PHE A 161 -5.18 6.43 -11.13
N LEU A 162 -4.64 5.49 -10.33
CA LEU A 162 -3.76 4.43 -10.83
C LEU A 162 -4.48 3.52 -11.84
N SER A 163 -5.75 3.19 -11.56
CA SER A 163 -6.59 2.37 -12.46
C SER A 163 -6.88 3.06 -13.78
N ALA A 164 -7.20 4.36 -13.75
CA ALA A 164 -7.47 5.16 -14.94
C ALA A 164 -6.22 5.30 -15.83
N ASN A 165 -5.04 5.48 -15.23
CA ASN A 165 -3.79 5.49 -15.99
C ASN A 165 -3.45 4.11 -16.55
N SER A 166 -3.68 3.04 -15.78
CA SER A 166 -3.49 1.66 -16.25
C SER A 166 -4.41 1.34 -17.43
N ALA A 167 -5.66 1.79 -17.40
CA ALA A 167 -6.61 1.62 -18.50
C ALA A 167 -6.16 2.38 -19.77
N GLN A 168 -5.69 3.63 -19.62
CA GLN A 168 -5.17 4.42 -20.73
C GLN A 168 -3.92 3.79 -21.36
N ALA A 169 -3.09 3.12 -20.56
CA ALA A 169 -1.92 2.39 -21.03
C ALA A 169 -2.23 0.97 -21.58
N GLY A 170 -3.51 0.57 -21.64
CA GLY A 170 -3.94 -0.74 -22.17
C GLY A 170 -3.91 -1.90 -21.17
N PHE A 171 -3.56 -1.67 -19.91
CA PHE A 171 -3.50 -2.69 -18.85
C PHE A 171 -4.86 -2.89 -18.18
N LEU A 172 -5.80 -3.50 -18.92
CA LEU A 172 -7.18 -3.69 -18.48
C LEU A 172 -7.31 -4.55 -17.21
N SER A 173 -6.45 -5.56 -17.04
CA SER A 173 -6.51 -6.43 -15.85
C SER A 173 -6.14 -5.68 -14.57
N ALA A 174 -5.16 -4.76 -14.63
CA ALA A 174 -4.81 -3.91 -13.51
C ALA A 174 -5.89 -2.86 -13.22
N ALA A 175 -6.44 -2.24 -14.26
CA ALA A 175 -7.55 -1.30 -14.11
C ALA A 175 -8.77 -1.97 -13.48
N ALA A 176 -9.15 -3.16 -13.96
CA ALA A 176 -10.24 -3.94 -13.41
C ALA A 176 -9.99 -4.32 -11.94
N PHE A 177 -8.78 -4.75 -11.60
CA PHE A 177 -8.40 -5.05 -10.22
C PHE A 177 -8.53 -3.82 -9.32
N GLY A 178 -7.97 -2.68 -9.72
CA GLY A 178 -8.00 -1.46 -8.91
C GLY A 178 -9.42 -0.92 -8.73
N ILE A 179 -10.27 -0.95 -9.77
CA ILE A 179 -11.70 -0.59 -9.67
C ILE A 179 -12.43 -1.54 -8.73
N ALA A 180 -12.22 -2.86 -8.86
CA ALA A 180 -12.83 -3.83 -7.97
C ALA A 180 -12.41 -3.61 -6.51
N ALA A 181 -11.11 -3.40 -6.26
CA ALA A 181 -10.58 -3.09 -4.93
C ALA A 181 -11.20 -1.80 -4.36
N ALA A 182 -11.34 -0.76 -5.18
CA ALA A 182 -12.00 0.49 -4.81
C ALA A 182 -13.46 0.29 -4.41
N VAL A 183 -14.24 -0.42 -5.23
CA VAL A 183 -15.66 -0.71 -4.97
C VAL A 183 -15.83 -1.55 -3.70
N ILE A 184 -15.04 -2.61 -3.55
CA ILE A 184 -15.08 -3.49 -2.38
C ILE A 184 -14.74 -2.72 -1.10
N ALA A 185 -13.63 -1.98 -1.10
CA ALA A 185 -13.21 -1.19 0.05
C ALA A 185 -14.25 -0.12 0.42
N ALA A 186 -14.79 0.59 -0.56
CA ALA A 186 -15.84 1.59 -0.34
C ALA A 186 -17.11 0.96 0.25
N ALA A 187 -17.58 -0.16 -0.31
CA ALA A 187 -18.79 -0.84 0.17
C ALA A 187 -18.64 -1.29 1.63
N PHE A 188 -17.51 -1.91 1.98
CA PHE A 188 -17.24 -2.33 3.35
C PHE A 188 -17.02 -1.14 4.30
N ALA A 189 -16.36 -0.08 3.85
CA ALA A 189 -16.11 1.10 4.69
C ALA A 189 -17.39 1.90 4.96
N ILE A 190 -18.25 2.09 3.94
CA ILE A 190 -19.56 2.74 4.09
C ILE A 190 -20.46 1.89 5.00
N ARG A 191 -20.48 0.57 4.81
CA ARG A 191 -21.21 -0.34 5.69
C ARG A 191 -20.71 -0.19 7.13
N GLY A 192 -19.41 -0.25 7.35
CA GLY A 192 -18.80 -0.10 8.68
C GLY A 192 -19.04 1.26 9.33
N ALA A 193 -19.13 2.34 8.55
CA ALA A 193 -19.39 3.70 9.06
C ALA A 193 -20.84 3.92 9.52
N ARG A 194 -21.80 3.11 9.05
CA ARG A 194 -23.22 3.19 9.44
C ARG A 194 -23.51 2.56 10.81
N TRP A 195 -22.61 1.75 11.35
CA TRP A 195 -22.68 1.17 12.70
C TRP A 195 -21.86 1.99 13.71
#